data_AF-A0A357IJ74-F1
#
_entry.id   AF-A0A357IJ74-F1
#
_cell.length_a   1.000
_cell.length_b   1.000
_cell.length_c   1.000
_cell.angle_alpha   90.00
_cell.angle_beta   90.00
_cell.angle_gamma   90.00
#
_symmetry.space_group_name_H-M   'P 1'
#
loop_
_entity.id
_entity.type
_entity.pdbx_description
1 polymer ?
#
loop_
_entity_poly.entity_id
_entity_poly.type
_entity_poly.pdbx_seq_one_letter_code
_entity_poly.pdbx_strand_id
1 'polypeptide(L)' 'MDQKDIIEFCECNVLHPEKIEIAHKNLLDNESISLLTLFFKTFSDPTRMKIILALKETELCVCDLSAV' A
#
# COMPACT_ATOMS: atom_id res chain seq x y z
N MET A 1 -0.77 -31.10 -4.65
CA MET A 1 -2.03 -30.35 -4.44
C MET A 1 -1.68 -28.92 -4.78
N ASP A 2 -1.58 -28.67 -6.08
CA ASP A 2 -0.91 -27.50 -6.64
C ASP A 2 -1.98 -26.49 -6.99
N GLN A 3 -2.22 -25.59 -6.04
CA GLN A 3 -3.17 -24.50 -6.20
C GLN A 3 -2.46 -23.42 -7.04
N LYS A 4 -2.75 -23.43 -8.34
CA LYS A 4 -2.23 -22.46 -9.30
C LYS A 4 -3.11 -21.22 -9.24
N ASP A 5 -2.61 -20.16 -8.61
CA ASP A 5 -3.27 -18.85 -8.59
C ASP A 5 -3.53 -18.37 -10.03
N ILE A 6 -4.80 -18.25 -10.39
CA ILE A 6 -5.24 -17.73 -11.69
C ILE A 6 -5.11 -16.21 -11.61
N ILE A 7 -4.05 -15.66 -12.20
CA ILE A 7 -3.90 -14.22 -12.39
C ILE A 7 -4.87 -13.82 -13.51
N GLU A 8 -5.94 -13.11 -13.17
CA GLU A 8 -6.84 -12.53 -14.17
C GLU A 8 -6.11 -11.41 -14.92
N PHE A 9 -5.91 -11.62 -16.22
CA PHE A 9 -5.42 -10.58 -17.12
C PHE A 9 -6.62 -9.92 -17.79
N CYS A 10 -6.57 -8.60 -17.95
CA CYS A 10 -7.52 -7.92 -18.85
C CYS A 10 -7.31 -8.47 -20.26
N GLU A 11 -8.32 -9.17 -20.80
CA GLU A 11 -8.36 -9.64 -22.19
C GLU A 11 -8.56 -8.50 -23.20
N CYS A 12 -8.66 -7.27 -22.69
CA CYS A 12 -8.93 -6.04 -23.40
C CYS A 12 -7.62 -5.30 -23.75
N ASN A 13 -7.15 -5.39 -24.99
CA ASN A 13 -6.03 -4.56 -25.47
C ASN A 13 -6.46 -3.13 -25.88
N VAL A 14 -7.43 -2.57 -25.15
CA VAL A 14 -8.02 -1.25 -25.44
C VAL A 14 -7.50 -0.24 -24.43
N LEU A 15 -6.67 0.67 -24.90
CA LEU A 15 -6.29 1.86 -24.14
C LEU A 15 -7.44 2.87 -24.16
N HIS A 16 -7.57 3.63 -23.08
CA HIS A 16 -8.54 4.71 -22.95
C HIS A 16 -7.79 6.05 -22.85
N PRO A 17 -7.38 6.65 -23.99
CA PRO A 17 -6.48 7.80 -24.01
C PRO A 17 -6.95 8.97 -23.16
N GLU A 18 -8.26 9.25 -23.18
CA GLU A 18 -8.87 10.32 -22.39
C GLU A 18 -8.66 10.10 -20.88
N LYS A 19 -8.85 8.87 -20.39
CA LYS A 19 -8.64 8.53 -18.98
C LYS A 19 -7.16 8.64 -18.59
N ILE A 20 -6.27 8.23 -19.49
CA ILE A 20 -4.82 8.31 -19.32
C ILE A 20 -4.39 9.78 -19.24
N GLU A 21 -4.88 10.64 -20.12
CA GLU A 21 -4.59 12.07 -20.11
C GLU A 21 -5.10 12.76 -18.84
N ILE A 22 -6.31 12.41 -18.38
CA ILE A 22 -6.84 12.87 -17.09
C ILE A 22 -5.92 12.43 -15.95
N ALA A 23 -5.48 11.16 -15.93
CA ALA A 23 -4.57 10.68 -14.90
C ALA A 23 -3.23 11.44 -14.92
N HIS A 24 -2.63 11.64 -16.09
CA HIS A 24 -1.38 12.40 -16.23
C HIS A 24 -1.50 13.84 -15.75
N LYS A 25 -2.61 14.52 -16.06
CA LYS A 25 -2.86 15.90 -15.62
C LYS A 25 -3.03 16.05 -14.11
N ASN A 26 -3.47 14.98 -13.44
CA ASN A 26 -3.75 14.98 -11.99
C ASN A 26 -2.67 14.26 -11.17
N LEU A 27 -1.61 13.73 -11.81
CA LEU A 27 -0.47 13.19 -11.08
C LEU A 27 0.18 14.30 -10.27
N LEU A 28 0.53 13.96 -9.03
CA LEU A 28 1.34 14.82 -8.18
C LEU A 28 2.73 14.99 -8.80
N ASP A 29 3.42 16.07 -8.41
CA ASP A 29 4.81 16.25 -8.77
C ASP A 29 5.69 15.16 -8.12
N ASN A 30 6.90 14.98 -8.67
CA ASN A 30 7.81 13.91 -8.23
C ASN A 30 8.25 14.04 -6.76
N GLU A 31 8.35 15.25 -6.22
CA GLU A 31 8.72 15.46 -4.82
C GLU A 31 7.58 15.01 -3.91
N SER A 32 6.35 15.41 -4.21
CA SER A 32 5.14 14.97 -3.52
C SER A 32 4.98 13.45 -3.58
N ILE A 33 5.19 12.82 -4.75
CA ILE A 33 5.16 11.37 -4.91
C ILE A 33 6.23 10.71 -4.03
N SER A 34 7.44 11.27 -4.00
CA SER A 34 8.56 10.73 -3.21
C SER A 34 8.27 10.80 -1.71
N LEU A 35 7.72 11.92 -1.25
CA LEU A 35 7.32 12.10 0.14
C LEU A 35 6.21 11.12 0.53
N LEU A 36 5.18 10.99 -0.32
CA LEU A 36 4.08 10.05 -0.11
C LEU A 36 4.56 8.60 -0.07
N THR A 37 5.52 8.26 -0.96
CA THR A 37 6.15 6.94 -0.99
C THR A 37 6.91 6.66 0.30
N LEU A 38 7.69 7.63 0.80
CA LEU A 38 8.41 7.49 2.07
C LEU A 38 7.44 7.29 3.25
N PHE A 39 6.33 8.04 3.26
CA PHE A 39 5.27 7.89 4.25
C PHE A 39 4.69 6.47 4.22
N PHE A 40 4.23 5.98 3.07
CA PHE A 40 3.67 4.63 2.96
C PHE A 40 4.68 3.51 3.24
N LYS A 41 5.96 3.71 2.91
CA LYS A 41 7.03 2.77 3.25
C LYS A 41 7.18 2.57 4.76
N THR A 42 6.79 3.56 5.56
CA THR A 42 6.76 3.42 7.03
C THR A 42 5.71 2.41 7.46
N PHE A 43 4.57 2.34 6.76
CA PHE A 43 3.46 1.41 7.06
C PHE A 43 3.54 0.07 6.32
N SER A 44 4.36 -0.04 5.27
CA SER A 44 4.43 -1.26 4.44
C SER A 44 5.09 -2.46 5.12
N ASP A 45 5.75 -2.26 6.26
CA ASP A 45 6.35 -3.34 7.05
C ASP A 45 5.29 -4.03 7.92
N PRO A 46 5.08 -5.36 7.78
CA PRO A 46 4.05 -6.08 8.53
C PRO A 46 4.21 -5.96 10.05
N THR A 47 5.44 -5.88 10.57
CA THR A 47 5.69 -5.75 12.01
C THR A 47 5.26 -4.38 12.52
N ARG A 48 5.61 -3.29 11.82
CA ARG A 48 5.14 -1.94 12.17
C ARG A 48 3.63 -1.82 12.08
N MET A 49 3.00 -2.46 11.09
CA MET A 49 1.54 -2.48 10.98
C MET A 49 0.89 -3.19 12.18
N LYS A 50 1.44 -4.33 12.62
CA LYS A 50 0.98 -5.01 13.84
C LYS A 50 1.11 -4.13 15.08
N ILE A 51 2.24 -3.45 15.25
CA ILE A 51 2.46 -2.53 16.37
C ILE A 51 1.40 -1.41 16.39
N ILE A 52 1.16 -0.77 15.24
CA ILE A 52 0.15 0.29 15.12
C ILE A 52 -1.25 -0.24 15.44
N LEU A 53 -1.61 -1.42 14.92
CA LEU A 53 -2.90 -2.03 15.19
C LEU A 53 -3.06 -2.43 16.66
N ALA A 54 -2.00 -2.90 17.32
CA ALA A 54 -2.01 -3.22 18.75
C ALA A 54 -2.21 -1.96 19.61
N LEU A 55 -1.47 -0.88 19.30
CA LEU A 55 -1.58 0.41 20.01
C LEU A 55 -2.89 1.14 19.75
N LYS A 56 -3.56 0.86 18.63
CA LYS A 56 -4.90 1.37 18.34
C LYS A 56 -5.93 0.83 19.35
N GLU A 57 -5.77 -0.41 19.82
CA GLU A 57 -6.74 -1.04 20.72
C GLU A 57 -6.54 -0.62 22.18
N THR A 58 -5.29 -0.42 22.61
CA THR A 58 -4.97 0.04 23.98
C THR A 58 -3.54 0.58 24.06
N GLU A 59 -3.26 1.35 25.12
CA GLU A 59 -1.89 1.70 25.49
C GLU A 59 -1.13 0.43 25.91
N LEU A 60 0.07 0.22 25.34
CA LEU A 60 0.92 -0.95 25.57
C LEU A 60 2.37 -0.50 25.77
N CYS A 61 3.07 -1.11 26.74
CA CYS A 61 4.51 -0.91 26.87
C CYS A 61 5.28 -1.76 25.85
N VAL A 62 6.58 -1.54 25.71
CA VAL A 62 7.43 -2.30 24.76
C VAL A 62 7.45 -3.81 25.04
N CYS A 63 7.34 -4.20 26.32
CA CYS A 63 7.28 -5.61 26.70
C CYS A 63 5.98 -6.25 26.21
N ASP A 64 4.86 -5.55 26.35
CA ASP A 64 3.55 -6.05 25.89
C ASP A 64 3.49 -6.12 24.36
N LEU A 65 4.01 -5.10 23.68
CA LEU A 65 4.12 -5.10 22.20
C LEU A 65 4.95 -6.28 21.67
N SER A 66 5.95 -6.73 22.42
CA SER A 66 6.78 -7.87 22.03
C SER A 66 6.07 -9.22 22.23
N ALA A 67 4.99 -9.27 22.99
CA ALA A 67 4.19 -10.46 23.25
C ALA A 67 3.00 -10.63 22.28
N VAL A 68 2.70 -9.61 21.47
CA VAL A 68 1.65 -9.59 20.42
C VAL A 68 2.24 -9.98 19.07
#